data_AF-A0A2V6LWX7-F1
#
_entry.id   AF-A0A2V6LWX7-F1
#
_cell.length_a   1.000
_cell.length_b   1.000
_cell.length_c   1.000
_cell.angle_alpha   90.00
_cell.angle_beta   90.00
_cell.angle_gamma   90.00
#
_symmetry.space_group_name_H-M   'P 1'
#
loop_
_entity.id
_entity.type
_entity.pdbx_description
1 polymer ?
#
loop_
_entity_poly.entity_id
_entity_poly.type
_entity_poly.pdbx_seq_one_letter_code
_entity_poly.pdbx_strand_id
1 'polypeptide(L)'
;MAWAGTGLLWTVSGGVLVSKTLAQIAKAGEPLPATDLSFLQISDSHIGFSKEANKDVTATFKIALDRINAMPTPPSFLIHTGDITQLSKPEEFDTFDEVLKSCRTKDVFYVPG
;
A
#
# COMPACT_ATOMS: atom_id res chain seq x y z
N MET A 1 11.42 -13.68 -6.40
CA MET A 1 10.17 -12.96 -6.73
C MET A 1 10.49 -11.48 -6.66
N ALA A 2 10.73 -10.83 -7.79
CA ALA A 2 10.98 -9.39 -7.85
C ALA A 2 9.65 -8.67 -7.61
N TRP A 3 9.69 -7.68 -6.72
CA TRP A 3 8.66 -7.44 -5.72
C TRP A 3 8.08 -6.04 -5.92
N ALA A 4 6.82 -5.94 -6.32
CA ALA A 4 6.06 -4.70 -6.42
C ALA A 4 4.90 -4.79 -5.40
N GLY A 5 4.71 -3.77 -4.56
CA GLY A 5 3.60 -3.73 -3.59
C GLY A 5 3.93 -4.14 -2.14
N THR A 6 5.13 -3.84 -1.66
CA THR A 6 5.43 -3.95 -0.23
C THR A 6 4.74 -2.83 0.54
N GLY A 7 3.60 -3.15 1.15
CA GLY A 7 3.05 -2.28 2.18
C GLY A 7 3.69 -2.54 3.53
N LEU A 8 4.09 -1.45 4.18
CA LEU A 8 4.36 -1.41 5.62
C LEU A 8 3.22 -0.67 6.31
N LEU A 9 2.70 -1.26 7.38
CA LEU A 9 1.94 -0.50 8.36
C LEU A 9 2.92 0.01 9.41
N TRP A 10 2.88 1.31 9.61
CA TRP A 10 3.55 1.99 10.70
C TRP A 10 2.57 2.24 11.83
N THR A 11 3.01 2.01 13.06
CA THR A 11 2.25 2.28 14.28
C THR A 11 3.11 3.08 15.24
N VAL A 12 2.55 4.14 15.81
CA VAL A 12 3.16 4.96 16.86
C VAL A 12 2.38 4.77 18.14
N SER A 13 3.06 4.41 19.22
CA SER A 13 2.47 4.31 20.56
C SER A 13 3.47 4.81 21.58
N GLY A 14 3.10 5.81 22.38
CA GLY A 14 3.98 6.40 23.39
C GLY A 14 5.26 7.00 22.77
N GLY A 15 5.17 7.51 21.55
CA GLY A 15 6.32 8.07 20.81
C GLY A 15 7.25 7.03 20.16
N VAL A 16 6.97 5.73 20.30
CA VAL A 16 7.77 4.66 19.68
C VAL A 16 7.14 4.24 18.35
N LEU A 17 7.93 4.28 17.29
CA LEU A 17 7.53 3.86 15.94
C LEU A 17 7.91 2.39 15.69
N VAL A 18 6.96 1.59 15.24
CA VAL A 18 7.15 0.18 14.85
C VAL A 18 6.53 -0.05 13.48
N SER A 19 7.15 -0.90 12.65
CA SER A 19 6.58 -1.34 11.38
C SER A 19 6.21 -2.82 11.38
N LYS A 20 5.17 -3.15 10.63
CA LYS A 20 4.78 -4.50 10.26
C LYS A 20 4.50 -4.56 8.76
N THR A 21 4.92 -5.63 8.10
CA THR A 21 4.56 -5.88 6.70
C THR A 21 3.08 -6.24 6.57
N LEU A 22 2.45 -5.94 5.42
CA LEU A 22 1.08 -6.38 5.14
C LEU A 22 0.89 -7.89 5.26
N ALA A 23 1.93 -8.69 4.98
CA ALA A 23 1.89 -10.14 5.15
C ALA A 23 1.83 -10.56 6.64
N GLN A 24 2.56 -9.87 7.52
CA GLN A 24 2.50 -10.10 8.97
C GLN A 24 1.12 -9.72 9.53
N ILE A 25 0.54 -8.63 9.05
CA ILE A 25 -0.81 -8.19 9.47
C ILE A 25 -1.86 -9.20 9.03
N ALA A 26 -1.81 -9.63 7.76
CA ALA A 26 -2.74 -10.62 7.23
C ALA A 26 -2.67 -11.98 7.97
N LYS A 27 -1.49 -12.37 8.46
CA LYS A 27 -1.31 -13.60 9.25
C LYS A 27 -1.74 -13.46 10.70
N ALA A 28 -1.55 -12.28 11.30
CA ALA A 28 -1.82 -12.09 12.71
C ALA A 28 -3.32 -12.21 13.01
N GLY A 29 -4.20 -11.68 12.14
CA GLY A 29 -5.66 -11.70 12.37
C GLY A 29 -6.13 -10.99 13.65
N GLU A 30 -5.19 -10.50 14.46
CA GLU A 30 -5.44 -9.85 15.74
C GLU A 30 -5.66 -8.34 15.55
N PRO A 31 -6.51 -7.73 16.39
CA PRO A 31 -6.64 -6.29 16.45
C PRO A 31 -5.26 -5.66 16.68
N LEU A 32 -4.93 -4.63 15.91
CA LEU A 32 -3.77 -3.80 16.21
C LEU A 32 -3.96 -3.21 17.62
N PRO A 33 -2.89 -3.13 18.44
CA PRO A 33 -2.97 -2.45 19.72
C PRO A 33 -3.54 -1.05 19.54
N ALA A 34 -4.17 -0.50 20.57
CA ALA A 34 -4.52 0.93 20.55
C ALA A 34 -3.22 1.74 20.36
N THR A 35 -3.14 2.46 19.24
CA THR A 35 -1.98 3.27 18.86
C THR A 35 -2.40 4.73 18.78
N ASP A 36 -1.49 5.64 19.11
CA ASP A 36 -1.70 7.08 18.96
C ASP A 36 -1.88 7.47 17.48
N LEU A 37 -1.15 6.79 16.60
CA LEU A 37 -1.21 6.96 15.15
C LEU A 37 -0.86 5.65 14.44
N SER A 38 -1.56 5.35 13.36
CA SER A 38 -1.11 4.35 12.38
C SER A 38 -1.27 4.86 10.96
N PHE A 39 -0.36 4.49 10.08
CA PHE A 39 -0.40 4.86 8.66
C PHE A 39 0.26 3.80 7.79
N LEU A 40 -0.14 3.76 6.52
CA LEU A 40 0.40 2.84 5.53
C LEU A 40 1.47 3.53 4.70
N GLN A 41 2.55 2.81 4.42
CA GLN A 41 3.51 3.18 3.40
C GLN A 41 3.55 2.08 2.33
N ILE A 42 3.33 2.46 1.08
CA ILE A 42 3.54 1.63 -0.11
C ILE A 42 4.52 2.32 -1.05
N SER A 43 5.10 1.57 -1.98
CA SER A 43 6.08 2.09 -2.94
C SER A 43 6.12 1.19 -4.17
N ASP A 44 6.69 1.71 -5.27
CA ASP A 44 7.11 0.91 -6.42
C ASP A 44 5.97 0.05 -6.99
N SER A 45 4.79 0.66 -7.19
CA SER A 45 3.65 -0.01 -7.81
C SER A 45 3.92 -0.29 -9.29
N HIS A 46 4.71 0.55 -9.97
CA HIS A 46 5.11 0.40 -11.38
C HIS A 46 3.93 0.07 -12.30
N ILE A 47 2.76 0.70 -12.11
CA ILE A 47 1.57 0.44 -12.94
C ILE A 47 1.93 0.60 -14.43
N GLY A 48 1.55 -0.41 -15.22
CA GLY A 48 1.99 -0.57 -16.62
C GLY A 48 3.07 -1.63 -16.85
N PHE A 49 3.77 -2.09 -15.80
CA PHE A 49 4.75 -3.17 -15.90
C PHE A 49 4.09 -4.55 -16.12
N SER A 50 4.62 -5.32 -17.07
CA SER A 50 4.07 -6.62 -17.47
C SER A 50 5.16 -7.55 -18.04
N LYS A 51 6.16 -7.89 -17.21
CA LYS A 51 7.25 -8.81 -17.58
C LYS A 51 7.29 -10.04 -16.66
N GLU A 52 8.17 -10.99 -16.93
CA GLU A 52 8.25 -12.25 -16.15
C GLU A 52 8.44 -12.04 -14.64
N ALA A 53 9.06 -10.93 -14.21
CA ALA A 53 9.17 -10.57 -12.81
C ALA A 53 7.82 -10.37 -12.10
N ASN A 54 6.87 -9.73 -12.80
CA ASN A 54 5.48 -9.56 -12.39
C ASN A 54 4.62 -9.32 -13.64
N LYS A 55 3.76 -10.29 -13.95
CA LYS A 55 2.93 -10.26 -15.16
C LYS A 55 1.74 -9.32 -15.02
N ASP A 56 1.33 -9.01 -13.79
CA ASP A 56 0.21 -8.12 -13.49
C ASP A 56 0.43 -7.39 -12.16
N VAL A 57 1.10 -6.24 -12.26
CA VAL A 57 1.30 -5.33 -11.12
C VAL A 57 0.00 -4.75 -10.59
N THR A 58 -1.00 -4.58 -11.45
CA THR A 58 -2.31 -4.05 -11.07
C THR A 58 -3.05 -5.03 -10.16
N ALA A 59 -3.05 -6.32 -10.50
CA ALA A 59 -3.57 -7.36 -9.62
C ALA A 59 -2.80 -7.45 -8.30
N THR A 60 -1.47 -7.28 -8.35
CA THR A 60 -0.64 -7.27 -7.14
C THR A 60 -0.99 -6.08 -6.23
N PHE A 61 -1.22 -4.91 -6.82
CA PHE A 61 -1.64 -3.72 -6.09
C PHE A 61 -3.03 -3.90 -5.46
N LYS A 62 -3.99 -4.49 -6.18
CA LYS A 62 -5.31 -4.86 -5.63
C LYS A 62 -5.19 -5.77 -4.41
N ILE A 63 -4.34 -6.79 -4.46
CA ILE A 63 -4.10 -7.67 -3.30
C ILE A 63 -3.56 -6.90 -2.09
N ALA A 64 -2.71 -5.88 -2.31
CA ALA A 64 -2.24 -5.02 -1.23
C ALA A 64 -3.40 -4.19 -0.62
N LEU A 65 -4.25 -3.60 -1.46
CA LEU A 65 -5.44 -2.87 -1.02
C LEU A 65 -6.45 -3.76 -0.29
N ASP A 66 -6.65 -5.00 -0.73
CA ASP A 66 -7.52 -5.97 -0.05
C ASP A 66 -7.04 -6.28 1.37
N ARG A 67 -5.72 -6.45 1.55
CA ARG A 67 -5.12 -6.62 2.89
C ARG A 67 -5.30 -5.38 3.76
N ILE A 68 -5.21 -4.19 3.16
CA ILE A 68 -5.46 -2.93 3.85
C ILE A 68 -6.92 -2.85 4.30
N ASN A 69 -7.84 -3.16 3.40
CA ASN A 69 -9.27 -3.11 3.63
C ASN A 69 -9.76 -4.14 4.65
N ALA A 70 -9.06 -5.26 4.78
CA ALA A 70 -9.33 -6.31 5.77
C ALA A 70 -8.97 -5.92 7.21
N MET A 71 -8.25 -4.81 7.43
CA MET A 71 -7.96 -4.35 8.78
C MET A 71 -9.24 -3.90 9.52
N PRO A 72 -9.42 -4.26 10.80
CA PRO A 72 -10.60 -3.84 11.58
C PRO A 72 -10.76 -2.32 11.61
N THR A 73 -9.65 -1.62 11.87
CA THR A 73 -9.56 -0.17 11.87
C THR A 73 -8.71 0.27 10.67
N PRO A 74 -9.22 1.13 9.78
CA PRO A 74 -8.41 1.66 8.69
C PRO A 74 -7.31 2.56 9.25
N PRO A 75 -6.07 2.47 8.72
CA PRO A 75 -5.01 3.41 9.07
C PRO A 75 -5.38 4.84 8.71
N SER A 76 -4.80 5.80 9.43
CA SER A 76 -5.16 7.22 9.35
C SER A 76 -4.93 7.80 7.95
N PHE A 77 -3.82 7.43 7.32
CA PHE A 77 -3.51 7.79 5.94
C PHE A 77 -2.64 6.72 5.28
N LEU A 78 -2.51 6.83 3.96
CA LEU A 78 -1.59 6.07 3.14
C LEU A 78 -0.58 7.04 2.50
N ILE A 79 0.69 6.66 2.42
CA ILE A 79 1.71 7.36 1.65
C ILE A 79 2.30 6.42 0.60
N HIS A 80 2.33 6.86 -0.66
CA HIS A 80 3.06 6.19 -1.74
C HIS A 80 4.40 6.89 -1.97
N THR A 81 5.52 6.18 -1.81
CA THR A 81 6.86 6.79 -1.74
C THR A 81 7.67 6.69 -3.03
N GLY A 82 7.04 6.93 -4.18
CA GLY A 82 7.71 6.92 -5.49
C GLY A 82 7.30 5.75 -6.40
N ASP A 83 7.62 5.86 -7.69
CA ASP A 83 7.42 4.82 -8.70
C ASP A 83 5.99 4.26 -8.78
N ILE A 84 5.01 5.17 -8.88
CA ILE A 84 3.60 4.82 -9.05
C ILE A 84 3.37 4.10 -10.40
N THR A 85 3.94 4.67 -11.46
CA THR A 85 3.77 4.20 -12.85
C THR A 85 5.10 3.78 -13.44
N GLN A 86 5.09 2.85 -14.40
CA GLN A 86 6.32 2.37 -15.04
C GLN A 86 6.90 3.35 -16.06
N LEU A 87 6.06 4.05 -16.82
CA LEU A 87 6.45 4.89 -17.96
C LEU A 87 5.94 6.34 -17.85
N SER A 88 5.31 6.70 -16.72
CA SER A 88 4.73 8.05 -16.51
C SER A 88 3.68 8.42 -17.56
N LYS A 89 2.93 7.42 -18.05
CA LYS A 89 1.85 7.66 -19.02
C LYS A 89 0.55 8.03 -18.32
N PRO A 90 -0.27 8.93 -18.89
CA PRO A 90 -1.57 9.28 -18.32
C PRO A 90 -2.43 8.06 -17.99
N GLU A 91 -2.45 7.05 -18.87
CA GLU A 91 -3.28 5.86 -18.69
C GLU A 91 -2.80 4.97 -17.52
N GLU A 92 -1.51 5.02 -17.18
CA GLU A 92 -0.95 4.30 -16.03
C GLU A 92 -1.36 4.98 -14.71
N PHE A 93 -1.36 6.32 -14.69
CA PHE A 93 -1.88 7.09 -13.55
C PHE A 93 -3.39 6.88 -13.38
N ASP A 94 -4.17 6.96 -14.47
CA ASP A 94 -5.61 6.71 -14.44
C ASP A 94 -5.93 5.31 -13.87
N THR A 95 -5.15 4.30 -14.28
CA THR A 95 -5.30 2.93 -13.77
C THR A 95 -4.99 2.84 -12.28
N PHE A 96 -3.91 3.49 -11.83
CA PHE A 96 -3.56 3.54 -10.41
C PHE A 96 -4.68 4.17 -9.58
N ASP A 97 -5.16 5.34 -10.00
CA ASP A 97 -6.21 6.09 -9.33
C ASP A 97 -7.53 5.31 -9.29
N GLU A 98 -7.90 4.64 -10.39
CA GLU A 98 -9.10 3.81 -10.45
C GLU A 98 -9.04 2.66 -9.45
N VAL A 99 -7.91 1.96 -9.35
CA VAL A 99 -7.73 0.88 -8.39
C VAL A 99 -7.72 1.40 -6.95
N LEU A 100 -7.07 2.54 -6.71
CA LEU A 100 -6.97 3.16 -5.39
C LEU A 100 -8.33 3.56 -4.80
N LYS A 101 -9.35 3.86 -5.62
CA LYS A 101 -10.72 4.18 -5.15
C LYS A 101 -11.30 3.09 -4.25
N SER A 102 -10.87 1.84 -4.42
CA SER A 102 -11.28 0.70 -3.57
C SER A 102 -10.71 0.75 -2.15
N CYS A 103 -9.68 1.56 -1.89
CA CYS A 103 -9.05 1.69 -0.58
C CYS A 103 -9.98 2.38 0.42
N ARG A 104 -10.09 1.80 1.63
CA ARG A 104 -10.84 2.37 2.76
C ARG A 104 -10.12 3.55 3.41
N THR A 105 -8.78 3.58 3.37
CA THR A 105 -7.97 4.72 3.84
C THR A 105 -8.01 5.83 2.80
N LYS A 106 -8.66 6.95 3.13
CA LYS A 106 -9.02 8.02 2.17
C LYS A 106 -7.95 9.09 2.01
N ASP A 107 -7.22 9.39 3.08
CA ASP A 107 -6.13 10.35 3.00
C ASP A 107 -4.92 9.66 2.38
N VAL A 108 -4.53 10.12 1.19
CA VAL A 108 -3.41 9.56 0.43
C VAL A 108 -2.42 10.66 0.08
N PHE A 109 -1.16 10.42 0.41
CA PHE A 109 -0.03 11.30 0.13
C PHE A 109 0.94 10.64 -0.84
N TYR A 110 1.64 11.46 -1.61
CA TYR A 110 2.54 11.00 -2.66
C TYR A 110 3.90 11.68 -2.55
N VAL A 111 4.96 10.89 -2.73
CA VAL A 111 6.31 11.37 -2.98
C VAL A 111 6.70 10.90 -4.38
N PRO A 112 7.20 11.77 -5.28
CA PRO A 112 7.71 11.34 -6.58
C PRO A 112 8.91 10.39 -6.45
N GLY A 113 9.06 9.48 -7.44
CA GLY A 113 10.20 8.57 -7.60
C GLY A 113 10.89 8.81 -8.93
#